data_AF-A0A971HBW6-F1
#
_entry.id   AF-A0A971HBW6-F1
#
_cell.length_a   1.000
_cell.length_b   1.000
_cell.length_c   1.000
_cell.angle_alpha   90.00
_cell.angle_beta   90.00
_cell.angle_gamma   90.00
#
_symmetry.space_group_name_H-M   'P 1'
#
loop_
_entity.id
_entity.type
_entity.pdbx_description
1 polymer ?
#
loop_
_entity_poly.entity_id
_entity_poly.type
_entity_poly.pdbx_seq_one_letter_code
_entity_poly.pdbx_strand_id
1 'polypeptide(L)'
;MSKIQYINEFDENRTFTYDERIALLRKRKVAQTEEKAKCGGADEDDYGLIVQDEFDYQLKPNHPNGSIYGYRAWTENYCSILDQHPIYVDALDAFSAKGFFFLERLRPKDKKWNPDYPYDDLQLVFDRYQIISGIDNCHHFTPDIQIGFDLGWGGILQKLKEQRTLHDETHHEFYDAEIAVVEHIIAFIRRAGDEIEVLACKETNKQLAENLHTMAAINHRLATDAPKTFREAVQWNNWFSMLSRTYNRGSSGGQIEDLFNPFYERDVAAGILTDEEAIFYFACMFLQDSRYWQLSGPDEHDNDKTCHLSYLALDAADKINITTNLTIRVHDKLDPVFFEKSVGYLFKNKQGWPRYSSDKALMDGFMRCGYSKELARKRVAAGCHWMCMPGLEYTMNDTVKINIAMVFQVAYEEMMANADKIKPSADALWAQYQKHLKIAVDATG
;
A
#
# COMPACT_ATOMS: atom_id res chain seq x y z
N MET A 1 5.75 -2.45 -26.25
CA MET A 1 6.86 -2.57 -25.31
C MET A 1 7.10 -1.24 -24.64
N SER A 2 6.54 -1.10 -23.45
CA SER A 2 6.75 0.06 -22.59
C SER A 2 8.19 0.08 -22.11
N LYS A 3 8.83 1.24 -22.21
CA LYS A 3 10.20 1.45 -21.76
C LYS A 3 10.25 1.40 -20.22
N ILE A 4 11.11 0.57 -19.63
CA ILE A 4 11.30 0.54 -18.18
C ILE A 4 12.54 1.32 -17.71
N GLN A 5 13.41 1.74 -18.62
CA GLN A 5 14.62 2.52 -18.33
C GLN A 5 14.64 3.82 -19.16
N TYR A 6 14.69 4.99 -18.52
CA TYR A 6 14.65 6.30 -19.18
C TYR A 6 15.97 7.04 -19.01
N ILE A 7 16.91 6.80 -19.95
CA ILE A 7 18.27 7.35 -19.98
C ILE A 7 18.52 8.03 -21.34
N ASN A 8 19.37 9.06 -21.36
CA ASN A 8 19.82 9.79 -22.56
C ASN A 8 18.71 10.46 -23.37
N GLU A 9 17.70 11.00 -22.68
CA GLU A 9 16.55 11.65 -23.32
C GLU A 9 16.70 13.17 -23.45
N PHE A 10 17.75 13.74 -22.86
CA PHE A 10 17.95 15.18 -22.77
C PHE A 10 19.40 15.56 -23.05
N ASP A 11 19.60 16.79 -23.53
CA ASP A 11 20.94 17.32 -23.83
C ASP A 11 21.85 17.34 -22.60
N GLU A 12 23.14 17.09 -22.79
CA GLU A 12 24.18 16.95 -21.75
C GLU A 12 24.16 18.07 -20.69
N ASN A 13 23.95 19.32 -21.13
CA ASN A 13 24.06 20.52 -20.30
C ASN A 13 22.69 21.13 -19.92
N ARG A 14 21.59 20.46 -20.26
CA ARG A 14 20.26 20.91 -19.83
C ARG A 14 20.14 20.75 -18.32
N THR A 15 19.68 21.78 -17.64
CA THR A 15 19.32 21.71 -16.22
C THR A 15 17.81 21.69 -16.05
N PHE A 16 17.38 21.19 -14.90
CA PHE A 16 15.99 21.06 -14.51
C PHE A 16 15.78 21.59 -13.10
N THR A 17 14.75 22.38 -12.94
CA THR A 17 14.14 22.65 -11.62
C THR A 17 13.35 21.41 -11.15
N TYR A 18 13.05 21.34 -9.85
CA TYR A 18 12.20 20.27 -9.32
C TYR A 18 10.79 20.31 -9.93
N ASP A 19 10.22 21.49 -10.14
CA ASP A 19 8.90 21.64 -10.76
C ASP A 19 8.87 21.11 -12.21
N GLU A 20 9.94 21.34 -12.99
CA GLU A 20 10.06 20.77 -14.33
C GLU A 20 10.18 19.24 -14.29
N ARG A 21 10.95 18.67 -13.33
CA ARG A 21 11.04 17.22 -13.15
C ARG A 21 9.67 16.63 -12.80
N ILE A 22 8.94 17.24 -11.86
CA ILE A 22 7.58 16.83 -11.46
C ILE A 22 6.64 16.85 -12.67
N ALA A 23 6.66 17.92 -13.48
CA ALA A 23 5.80 18.02 -14.66
C ALA A 23 6.11 16.93 -15.71
N LEU A 24 7.38 16.63 -15.94
CA LEU A 24 7.80 15.57 -16.86
C LEU A 24 7.42 14.17 -16.35
N LEU A 25 7.62 13.91 -15.05
CA LEU A 25 7.20 12.66 -14.40
C LEU A 25 5.69 12.47 -14.46
N ARG A 26 4.90 13.54 -14.21
CA ARG A 26 3.44 13.52 -14.36
C ARG A 26 3.05 13.17 -15.79
N LYS A 27 3.69 13.77 -16.80
CA LYS A 27 3.42 13.45 -18.21
C LYS A 27 3.65 11.97 -18.51
N ARG A 28 4.71 11.38 -17.96
CA ARG A 28 4.97 9.92 -18.08
C ARG A 28 3.90 9.09 -17.40
N LYS A 29 3.48 9.49 -16.20
CA LYS A 29 2.39 8.81 -15.48
C LYS A 29 1.11 8.79 -16.28
N VAL A 30 0.70 9.93 -16.84
CA VAL A 30 -0.52 10.02 -17.67
C VAL A 30 -0.41 9.09 -18.87
N ALA A 31 0.73 9.06 -19.56
CA ALA A 31 0.95 8.15 -20.68
C ALA A 31 0.88 6.66 -20.26
N GLN A 32 1.43 6.31 -19.10
CA GLN A 32 1.34 4.95 -18.54
C GLN A 32 -0.10 4.58 -18.15
N THR A 33 -0.87 5.51 -17.59
CA THR A 33 -2.29 5.29 -17.29
C THR A 33 -3.11 5.12 -18.57
N GLU A 34 -2.85 5.91 -19.61
CA GLU A 34 -3.46 5.73 -20.93
C GLU A 34 -3.11 4.39 -21.58
N GLU A 35 -1.90 3.89 -21.38
CA GLU A 35 -1.50 2.56 -21.83
C GLU A 35 -2.29 1.47 -21.10
N LYS A 36 -2.39 1.54 -19.77
CA LYS A 36 -3.20 0.60 -18.96
C LYS A 36 -4.66 0.58 -19.40
N ALA A 37 -5.25 1.76 -19.65
CA ALA A 37 -6.64 1.88 -20.05
C ALA A 37 -6.96 1.17 -21.39
N LYS A 38 -5.98 0.96 -22.27
CA LYS A 38 -6.15 0.20 -23.53
C LYS A 38 -6.41 -1.28 -23.29
N CYS A 39 -5.93 -1.83 -22.16
CA CYS A 39 -6.16 -3.20 -21.75
C CYS A 39 -7.52 -3.40 -21.06
N GLY A 40 -8.36 -2.37 -21.05
CA GLY A 40 -9.61 -2.30 -20.29
C GLY A 40 -9.50 -1.30 -19.14
N GLY A 41 -10.64 -0.77 -18.69
CA GLY A 41 -10.69 -0.01 -17.45
C GLY A 41 -10.34 -0.92 -16.27
N ALA A 42 -9.68 -0.35 -15.26
CA ALA A 42 -9.41 -1.01 -13.99
C ALA A 42 -10.28 -0.36 -12.90
N ASP A 43 -11.05 -1.17 -12.16
CA ASP A 43 -11.80 -0.73 -10.97
C ASP A 43 -10.92 -0.89 -9.72
N GLU A 44 -9.73 -0.30 -9.77
CA GLU A 44 -8.74 -0.37 -8.70
C GLU A 44 -7.78 0.81 -8.72
N ASP A 45 -7.05 0.98 -7.61
CA ASP A 45 -5.97 1.95 -7.54
C ASP A 45 -4.86 1.61 -8.55
N ASP A 46 -4.07 2.61 -8.92
CA ASP A 46 -3.04 2.48 -9.96
C ASP A 46 -1.84 1.62 -9.52
N TYR A 47 -1.59 1.54 -8.20
CA TYR A 47 -0.54 0.75 -7.54
C TYR A 47 0.90 1.01 -8.03
N GLY A 48 1.10 2.09 -8.79
CA GLY A 48 2.39 2.33 -9.45
C GLY A 48 2.71 1.30 -10.55
N LEU A 49 1.73 0.50 -10.96
CA LEU A 49 1.91 -0.59 -11.91
C LEU A 49 2.45 -0.07 -13.24
N ILE A 50 3.59 -0.60 -13.66
CA ILE A 50 4.18 -0.35 -14.97
C ILE A 50 3.80 -1.51 -15.89
N VAL A 51 3.09 -1.20 -16.97
CA VAL A 51 2.89 -2.14 -18.08
C VAL A 51 4.24 -2.37 -18.73
N GLN A 52 4.60 -3.62 -19.00
CA GLN A 52 5.86 -4.00 -19.62
C GLN A 52 5.76 -5.42 -20.19
N ASP A 53 6.57 -5.72 -21.21
CA ASP A 53 6.62 -7.03 -21.88
C ASP A 53 7.96 -7.77 -21.65
N GLU A 54 8.88 -7.16 -20.89
CA GLU A 54 10.25 -7.64 -20.67
C GLU A 54 10.34 -8.80 -19.66
N PHE A 55 9.35 -8.91 -18.77
CA PHE A 55 9.33 -9.88 -17.69
C PHE A 55 7.96 -10.52 -17.56
N ASP A 56 7.92 -11.82 -17.86
CA ASP A 56 6.77 -12.68 -17.69
C ASP A 56 7.15 -13.84 -16.76
N TYR A 57 6.62 -13.82 -15.53
CA TYR A 57 6.94 -14.82 -14.53
C TYR A 57 5.94 -15.98 -14.55
N GLN A 58 6.45 -17.19 -14.68
CA GLN A 58 5.64 -18.41 -14.65
C GLN A 58 5.57 -18.97 -13.22
N LEU A 59 4.38 -18.95 -12.63
CA LEU A 59 4.11 -19.50 -11.31
C LEU A 59 4.47 -20.99 -11.25
N LYS A 60 5.15 -21.40 -10.17
CA LYS A 60 5.49 -22.79 -9.88
C LYS A 60 4.52 -23.36 -8.84
N PRO A 61 3.41 -24.01 -9.27
CA PRO A 61 2.42 -24.55 -8.35
C PRO A 61 2.96 -25.78 -7.59
N ASN A 62 2.51 -25.95 -6.35
CA ASN A 62 2.75 -27.19 -5.57
C ASN A 62 1.50 -28.07 -5.48
N HIS A 63 0.41 -27.70 -6.15
CA HIS A 63 -0.86 -28.42 -6.12
C HIS A 63 -1.42 -28.66 -7.54
N PRO A 64 -2.05 -29.82 -7.82
CA PRO A 64 -2.55 -30.18 -9.17
C PRO A 64 -3.55 -29.20 -9.78
N ASN A 65 -4.21 -28.38 -8.97
CA ASN A 65 -5.16 -27.38 -9.44
C ASN A 65 -4.47 -26.15 -10.09
N GLY A 66 -3.14 -26.05 -9.99
CA GLY A 66 -2.34 -24.96 -10.56
C GLY A 66 -2.05 -23.81 -9.59
N SER A 67 -2.41 -23.92 -8.31
CA SER A 67 -2.13 -22.92 -7.28
C SER A 67 -0.91 -23.29 -6.40
N ILE A 68 -0.49 -22.33 -5.59
CA ILE A 68 0.48 -22.48 -4.50
C ILE A 68 -0.22 -22.41 -3.13
N TYR A 69 0.25 -23.21 -2.17
CA TYR A 69 -0.22 -23.23 -0.78
C TYR A 69 0.94 -23.47 0.20
N GLY A 70 0.85 -22.89 1.40
CA GLY A 70 1.84 -23.04 2.47
C GLY A 70 3.08 -22.16 2.30
N TYR A 71 3.82 -21.95 3.40
CA TYR A 71 4.98 -21.04 3.46
C TYR A 71 6.01 -21.29 2.37
N ARG A 72 6.39 -22.56 2.20
CA ARG A 72 7.43 -22.96 1.25
C ARG A 72 7.14 -22.53 -0.18
N ALA A 73 5.95 -22.84 -0.71
CA ALA A 73 5.62 -22.54 -2.10
C ALA A 73 5.53 -21.02 -2.35
N TRP A 74 5.00 -20.26 -1.39
CA TRP A 74 5.01 -18.80 -1.44
C TRP A 74 6.42 -18.23 -1.43
N THR A 75 7.26 -18.71 -0.53
CA THR A 75 8.67 -18.28 -0.40
C THR A 75 9.46 -18.56 -1.67
N GLU A 76 9.42 -19.80 -2.18
CA GLU A 76 10.19 -20.19 -3.37
C GLU A 76 9.79 -19.37 -4.61
N ASN A 77 8.49 -19.10 -4.80
CA ASN A 77 8.03 -18.28 -5.91
C ASN A 77 8.41 -16.80 -5.72
N TYR A 78 8.20 -16.25 -4.52
CA TYR A 78 8.50 -14.85 -4.24
C TYR A 78 10.00 -14.55 -4.35
N CYS A 79 10.86 -15.36 -3.74
CA CYS A 79 12.31 -15.26 -3.88
C CYS A 79 12.75 -15.37 -5.35
N SER A 80 12.19 -16.33 -6.09
CA SER A 80 12.47 -16.49 -7.53
C SER A 80 12.04 -15.29 -8.37
N ILE A 81 11.01 -14.54 -7.96
CA ILE A 81 10.64 -13.27 -8.59
C ILE A 81 11.71 -12.22 -8.29
N LEU A 82 12.10 -12.05 -7.02
CA LEU A 82 13.11 -11.06 -6.63
C LEU A 82 14.44 -11.27 -7.33
N ASP A 83 14.83 -12.53 -7.60
CA ASP A 83 16.05 -12.87 -8.34
C ASP A 83 16.04 -12.45 -9.82
N GLN A 84 14.86 -12.18 -10.40
CA GLN A 84 14.70 -11.99 -11.85
C GLN A 84 13.97 -10.69 -12.21
N HIS A 85 13.31 -10.05 -11.23
CA HIS A 85 12.50 -8.87 -11.45
C HIS A 85 13.36 -7.73 -12.05
N PRO A 86 12.99 -7.16 -13.21
CA PRO A 86 13.71 -6.05 -13.81
C PRO A 86 13.62 -4.79 -12.95
N ILE A 87 14.59 -3.89 -13.08
CA ILE A 87 14.54 -2.59 -12.41
C ILE A 87 13.97 -1.53 -13.35
N TYR A 88 12.87 -0.91 -12.92
CA TYR A 88 12.41 0.34 -13.51
C TYR A 88 13.29 1.50 -13.02
N VAL A 89 13.87 2.26 -13.95
CA VAL A 89 14.70 3.44 -13.63
C VAL A 89 14.29 4.61 -14.50
N ASP A 90 14.05 5.75 -13.84
CA ASP A 90 13.77 7.01 -14.48
C ASP A 90 14.75 8.06 -13.96
N ALA A 91 15.60 8.61 -14.84
CA ALA A 91 16.63 9.57 -14.44
C ALA A 91 16.04 10.87 -13.87
N LEU A 92 14.79 11.21 -14.19
CA LEU A 92 14.07 12.34 -13.62
C LEU A 92 13.50 12.04 -12.23
N ASP A 93 13.35 10.79 -11.83
CA ASP A 93 12.83 10.41 -10.51
C ASP A 93 13.93 10.47 -9.45
N ALA A 94 13.59 10.82 -8.21
CA ALA A 94 14.53 10.77 -7.10
C ALA A 94 14.79 9.32 -6.63
N PHE A 95 13.89 8.40 -6.96
CA PHE A 95 13.84 7.05 -6.41
C PHE A 95 13.69 5.95 -7.45
N SER A 96 14.13 4.75 -7.06
CA SER A 96 13.82 3.47 -7.71
C SER A 96 12.68 2.75 -6.98
N ALA A 97 12.35 1.54 -7.44
CA ALA A 97 11.37 0.60 -6.88
C ALA A 97 9.91 0.74 -7.39
N LYS A 98 9.70 0.59 -8.71
CA LYS A 98 8.36 0.29 -9.27
C LYS A 98 8.20 -1.20 -9.55
N GLY A 99 7.00 -1.72 -9.27
CA GLY A 99 6.65 -3.13 -9.47
C GLY A 99 5.79 -3.36 -10.72
N PHE A 100 5.75 -4.62 -11.18
CA PHE A 100 5.08 -5.00 -12.44
C PHE A 100 3.85 -5.88 -12.28
N PHE A 101 3.69 -6.59 -11.16
CA PHE A 101 2.52 -7.45 -10.90
C PHE A 101 2.49 -7.86 -9.42
N PHE A 102 1.41 -8.56 -9.05
CA PHE A 102 1.25 -9.18 -7.73
C PHE A 102 1.28 -10.69 -7.88
N LEU A 103 2.17 -11.38 -7.15
CA LEU A 103 2.31 -12.85 -7.17
C LEU A 103 0.97 -13.53 -6.87
N GLU A 104 0.21 -12.99 -5.90
CA GLU A 104 -1.12 -13.49 -5.55
C GLU A 104 -2.07 -13.58 -6.74
N ARG A 105 -1.97 -12.65 -7.71
CA ARG A 105 -2.83 -12.60 -8.90
C ARG A 105 -2.42 -13.55 -10.01
N LEU A 106 -1.21 -14.13 -9.93
CA LEU A 106 -0.76 -15.15 -10.88
C LEU A 106 -1.40 -16.52 -10.61
N ARG A 107 -2.04 -16.68 -9.45
CA ARG A 107 -2.78 -17.90 -9.09
C ARG A 107 -4.11 -17.96 -9.86
N PRO A 108 -4.64 -19.16 -10.17
CA PRO A 108 -5.94 -19.28 -10.81
C PRO A 108 -7.05 -18.67 -9.93
N LYS A 109 -7.91 -17.84 -10.53
CA LYS A 109 -8.91 -17.00 -9.82
C LYS A 109 -9.89 -17.80 -8.94
N ASP A 110 -10.25 -19.00 -9.35
CA ASP A 110 -11.23 -19.89 -8.71
C ASP A 110 -10.58 -20.90 -7.74
N LYS A 111 -9.27 -20.81 -7.52
CA LYS A 111 -8.49 -21.85 -6.83
C LYS A 111 -7.47 -21.28 -5.86
N LYS A 112 -7.74 -20.12 -5.26
CA LYS A 112 -6.79 -19.54 -4.30
C LYS A 112 -7.10 -19.91 -2.84
N TRP A 113 -8.27 -20.46 -2.54
CA TRP A 113 -8.46 -21.22 -1.29
C TRP A 113 -7.88 -22.63 -1.37
N ASN A 114 -7.37 -23.16 -0.25
CA ASN A 114 -6.83 -24.51 -0.19
C ASN A 114 -7.99 -25.53 -0.15
N PRO A 115 -8.10 -26.45 -1.13
CA PRO A 115 -9.20 -27.41 -1.20
C PRO A 115 -9.25 -28.41 -0.03
N ASP A 116 -8.18 -28.53 0.77
CA ASP A 116 -8.18 -29.34 1.99
C ASP A 116 -9.10 -28.78 3.09
N TYR A 117 -9.55 -27.53 2.94
CA TYR A 117 -10.47 -26.85 3.87
C TYR A 117 -11.76 -26.43 3.13
N PRO A 118 -12.63 -27.36 2.74
CA PRO A 118 -13.84 -27.04 1.98
C PRO A 118 -14.82 -26.19 2.79
N TYR A 119 -15.61 -25.37 2.09
CA TYR A 119 -16.65 -24.50 2.65
C TYR A 119 -17.93 -24.53 1.81
N ASP A 120 -18.21 -25.69 1.19
CA ASP A 120 -19.31 -25.88 0.24
C ASP A 120 -20.69 -25.54 0.83
N ASP A 121 -20.86 -25.77 2.13
CA ASP A 121 -22.06 -25.44 2.88
C ASP A 121 -22.29 -23.92 2.98
N LEU A 122 -21.22 -23.14 3.16
CA LEU A 122 -21.27 -21.68 3.13
C LEU A 122 -21.48 -21.12 1.72
N GLN A 123 -20.95 -21.79 0.70
CA GLN A 123 -21.11 -21.36 -0.70
C GLN A 123 -22.60 -21.23 -1.10
N LEU A 124 -23.45 -22.14 -0.63
CA LEU A 124 -24.90 -22.07 -0.84
C LEU A 124 -25.50 -20.76 -0.30
N VAL A 125 -25.00 -20.28 0.83
CA VAL A 125 -25.43 -19.03 1.45
C VAL A 125 -24.85 -17.83 0.69
N PHE A 126 -23.58 -17.92 0.29
CA PHE A 126 -22.92 -16.87 -0.47
C PHE A 126 -23.61 -16.61 -1.81
N ASP A 127 -23.95 -17.68 -2.54
CA ASP A 127 -24.66 -17.59 -3.82
C ASP A 127 -26.06 -17.00 -3.62
N ARG A 128 -26.79 -17.44 -2.59
CA ARG A 128 -28.15 -16.97 -2.30
C ARG A 128 -28.23 -15.47 -2.04
N TYR A 129 -27.26 -14.93 -1.31
CA TYR A 129 -27.26 -13.51 -0.92
C TYR A 129 -26.24 -12.66 -1.70
N GLN A 130 -25.57 -13.22 -2.70
CA GLN A 130 -24.46 -12.58 -3.44
C GLN A 130 -23.41 -11.97 -2.51
N ILE A 131 -22.97 -12.76 -1.52
CA ILE A 131 -21.95 -12.33 -0.55
C ILE A 131 -20.57 -12.46 -1.20
N ILE A 132 -19.74 -11.43 -1.03
CA ILE A 132 -18.30 -11.56 -1.24
C ILE A 132 -17.72 -12.08 0.07
N SER A 133 -17.23 -13.32 0.04
CA SER A 133 -16.65 -13.99 1.21
C SER A 133 -15.25 -13.45 1.52
N GLY A 134 -14.88 -13.50 2.81
CA GLY A 134 -13.51 -13.27 3.25
C GLY A 134 -12.59 -14.47 2.99
N ILE A 135 -13.18 -15.64 2.72
CA ILE A 135 -12.46 -16.82 2.25
C ILE A 135 -11.89 -16.49 0.87
N ASP A 136 -10.61 -16.79 0.66
CA ASP A 136 -9.87 -16.50 -0.58
C ASP A 136 -9.63 -15.01 -0.90
N ASN A 137 -9.95 -14.11 0.05
CA ASN A 137 -9.80 -12.68 -0.16
C ASN A 137 -8.56 -12.10 0.52
N CYS A 138 -7.95 -11.10 -0.10
CA CYS A 138 -6.82 -10.39 0.47
C CYS A 138 -7.30 -9.38 1.50
N HIS A 139 -6.75 -9.46 2.72
CA HIS A 139 -7.01 -8.51 3.79
C HIS A 139 -6.16 -7.24 3.64
N HIS A 140 -6.57 -6.17 4.32
CA HIS A 140 -5.81 -4.91 4.41
C HIS A 140 -5.43 -4.62 5.87
N PHE A 141 -4.16 -4.25 6.07
CA PHE A 141 -3.61 -3.84 7.37
C PHE A 141 -2.63 -2.68 7.19
N THR A 142 -2.11 -2.14 8.29
CA THR A 142 -1.00 -1.18 8.29
C THR A 142 0.21 -1.87 8.91
N PRO A 143 1.32 -2.01 8.16
CA PRO A 143 2.49 -2.71 8.66
C PRO A 143 3.22 -1.81 9.67
N ASP A 144 4.12 -2.40 10.44
CA ASP A 144 5.13 -1.62 11.14
C ASP A 144 6.17 -1.15 10.12
N ILE A 145 6.09 0.10 9.66
CA ILE A 145 7.15 0.70 8.82
C ILE A 145 8.32 1.16 9.68
N GLN A 146 8.06 1.51 10.94
CA GLN A 146 9.06 2.05 11.86
C GLN A 146 10.16 1.04 12.13
N ILE A 147 9.84 -0.26 12.27
CA ILE A 147 10.86 -1.32 12.39
C ILE A 147 11.88 -1.29 11.24
N GLY A 148 11.43 -0.94 10.03
CA GLY A 148 12.29 -0.79 8.86
C GLY A 148 13.22 0.41 8.95
N PHE A 149 12.70 1.52 9.47
CA PHE A 149 13.49 2.74 9.69
C PHE A 149 14.50 2.59 10.83
N ASP A 150 14.17 1.80 11.84
CA ASP A 150 15.05 1.56 12.99
C ASP A 150 16.14 0.53 12.70
N LEU A 151 15.80 -0.54 11.98
CA LEU A 151 16.69 -1.70 11.81
C LEU A 151 17.30 -1.83 10.40
N GLY A 152 16.63 -1.31 9.37
CA GLY A 152 16.93 -1.66 7.98
C GLY A 152 16.74 -3.16 7.70
N TRP A 153 17.01 -3.59 6.46
CA TRP A 153 16.85 -5.00 6.10
C TRP A 153 17.86 -5.92 6.80
N GLY A 154 19.08 -5.42 7.05
CA GLY A 154 20.12 -6.17 7.76
C GLY A 154 19.78 -6.41 9.22
N GLY A 155 19.25 -5.39 9.91
CA GLY A 155 18.79 -5.55 11.29
C GLY A 155 17.55 -6.44 11.40
N ILE A 156 16.61 -6.36 10.44
CA ILE A 156 15.47 -7.28 10.35
C ILE A 156 15.97 -8.73 10.17
N LEU A 157 16.91 -8.97 9.25
CA LEU A 157 17.49 -10.29 9.03
C LEU A 157 18.16 -10.85 10.29
N GLN A 158 18.92 -10.01 10.99
CA GLN A 158 19.57 -10.41 12.25
C GLN A 158 18.53 -10.78 13.31
N LYS A 159 17.49 -9.95 13.48
CA LYS A 159 16.39 -10.22 14.41
C LYS A 159 15.70 -11.54 14.09
N LEU A 160 15.42 -11.83 12.81
CA LEU A 160 14.84 -13.10 12.39
C LEU A 160 15.73 -14.30 12.71
N LYS A 161 17.04 -14.20 12.42
CA LYS A 161 18.02 -15.25 12.74
C LYS A 161 18.11 -15.51 14.24
N GLU A 162 18.11 -14.46 15.06
CA GLU A 162 18.09 -14.60 16.51
C GLU A 162 16.81 -15.29 16.99
N GLN A 163 15.62 -14.83 16.55
CA GLN A 163 14.34 -15.43 16.93
C GLN A 163 14.28 -16.90 16.51
N ARG A 164 14.75 -17.23 15.31
CA ARG A 164 14.85 -18.61 14.82
C ARG A 164 15.63 -19.54 15.75
N THR A 165 16.66 -19.04 16.46
CA THR A 165 17.40 -19.86 17.45
C THR A 165 16.68 -20.02 18.79
N LEU A 166 15.78 -19.10 19.13
CA LEU A 166 15.04 -19.09 20.39
C LEU A 166 13.76 -19.92 20.37
N HIS A 167 13.22 -20.18 19.17
CA HIS A 167 11.98 -20.93 18.97
C HIS A 167 12.23 -22.36 18.52
N ASP A 168 11.29 -23.25 18.83
CA ASP A 168 11.36 -24.67 18.52
C ASP A 168 11.04 -24.98 17.04
N GLU A 169 11.14 -26.27 16.69
CA GLU A 169 10.94 -26.77 15.32
C GLU A 169 9.56 -26.42 14.72
N THR A 170 8.54 -26.16 15.56
CA THR A 170 7.19 -25.82 15.08
C THR A 170 7.14 -24.45 14.41
N HIS A 171 8.13 -23.59 14.66
CA HIS A 171 8.24 -22.25 14.08
C HIS A 171 9.34 -22.14 13.02
N HIS A 172 10.15 -23.19 12.84
CA HIS A 172 11.34 -23.13 11.97
C HIS A 172 10.97 -22.85 10.51
N GLU A 173 9.90 -23.45 10.00
CA GLU A 173 9.44 -23.21 8.63
C GLU A 173 9.09 -21.74 8.38
N PHE A 174 8.39 -21.09 9.33
CA PHE A 174 8.02 -19.68 9.23
C PHE A 174 9.27 -18.79 9.19
N TYR A 175 10.18 -18.96 10.15
CA TYR A 175 11.39 -18.14 10.21
C TYR A 175 12.35 -18.42 9.05
N ASP A 176 12.48 -19.65 8.59
CA ASP A 176 13.32 -19.99 7.42
C ASP A 176 12.78 -19.33 6.16
N ALA A 177 11.44 -19.30 6.01
CA ALA A 177 10.77 -18.57 4.94
C ALA A 177 11.06 -17.06 5.00
N GLU A 178 10.84 -16.43 6.16
CA GLU A 178 11.09 -14.99 6.35
C GLU A 178 12.58 -14.63 6.13
N ILE A 179 13.51 -15.44 6.66
CA ILE A 179 14.95 -15.27 6.45
C ILE A 179 15.29 -15.33 4.97
N ALA A 180 14.80 -16.34 4.25
CA ALA A 180 15.05 -16.47 2.82
C ALA A 180 14.51 -15.25 2.05
N VAL A 181 13.30 -14.80 2.35
CA VAL A 181 12.70 -13.61 1.73
C VAL A 181 13.57 -12.37 1.96
N VAL A 182 13.98 -12.11 3.21
CA VAL A 182 14.78 -10.92 3.52
C VAL A 182 16.17 -11.01 2.87
N GLU A 183 16.80 -12.19 2.81
CA GLU A 183 18.07 -12.37 2.10
C GLU A 183 17.95 -12.03 0.60
N HIS A 184 16.84 -12.42 -0.04
CA HIS A 184 16.59 -12.11 -1.46
C HIS A 184 16.21 -10.63 -1.66
N ILE A 185 15.53 -9.99 -0.70
CA ILE A 185 15.30 -8.54 -0.71
C ILE A 185 16.63 -7.80 -0.70
N ILE A 186 17.55 -8.17 0.22
CA ILE A 186 18.88 -7.56 0.31
C ILE A 186 19.64 -7.73 -1.01
N ALA A 187 19.64 -8.95 -1.57
CA ALA A 187 20.29 -9.24 -2.85
C ALA A 187 19.68 -8.42 -4.00
N PHE A 188 18.35 -8.29 -4.03
CA PHE A 188 17.65 -7.54 -5.07
C PHE A 188 17.98 -6.04 -5.01
N ILE A 189 17.96 -5.44 -3.82
CA ILE A 189 18.29 -4.01 -3.65
C ILE A 189 19.76 -3.74 -4.02
N ARG A 190 20.69 -4.65 -3.69
CA ARG A 190 22.10 -4.53 -4.14
C ARG A 190 22.21 -4.55 -5.65
N ARG A 191 21.59 -5.53 -6.30
CA ARG A 191 21.55 -5.62 -7.76
C ARG A 191 20.95 -4.36 -8.38
N ALA A 192 19.88 -3.84 -7.79
CA ALA A 192 19.27 -2.59 -8.24
C ALA A 192 20.25 -1.41 -8.19
N GLY A 193 21.00 -1.29 -7.09
CA GLY A 193 22.08 -0.30 -6.99
C GLY A 193 23.14 -0.46 -8.09
N ASP A 194 23.58 -1.69 -8.36
CA ASP A 194 24.57 -1.98 -9.41
C ASP A 194 24.04 -1.62 -10.82
N GLU A 195 22.79 -1.97 -11.13
CA GLU A 195 22.17 -1.64 -12.40
C GLU A 195 21.97 -0.12 -12.57
N ILE A 196 21.53 0.57 -11.52
CA ILE A 196 21.37 2.03 -11.53
C ILE A 196 22.72 2.71 -11.75
N GLU A 197 23.81 2.22 -11.15
CA GLU A 197 25.16 2.76 -11.35
C GLU A 197 25.63 2.61 -12.81
N VAL A 198 25.35 1.45 -13.43
CA VAL A 198 25.62 1.24 -14.87
C VAL A 198 24.83 2.20 -15.73
N LEU A 199 23.56 2.49 -15.37
CA LEU A 199 22.73 3.47 -16.08
C LEU A 199 23.22 4.90 -15.86
N ALA A 200 23.69 5.23 -14.65
CA ALA A 200 24.29 6.52 -14.32
C ALA A 200 25.51 6.81 -15.21
N CYS A 201 26.38 5.82 -15.40
CA CYS A 201 27.55 5.92 -16.28
C CYS A 201 27.21 6.12 -17.76
N LYS A 202 25.98 5.77 -18.18
CA LYS A 202 25.49 5.93 -19.56
C LYS A 202 24.74 7.23 -19.76
N GLU A 203 24.19 7.82 -18.70
CA GLU A 203 23.44 9.08 -18.77
C GLU A 203 24.38 10.23 -19.13
N THR A 204 24.06 10.92 -20.21
CA THR A 204 24.85 12.04 -20.73
C THR A 204 24.47 13.36 -20.07
N ASN A 205 23.23 13.52 -19.61
CA ASN A 205 22.85 14.71 -18.86
C ASN A 205 23.50 14.72 -17.48
N LYS A 206 24.33 15.73 -17.20
CA LYS A 206 25.14 15.81 -15.97
C LYS A 206 24.32 15.79 -14.68
N GLN A 207 23.20 16.53 -14.63
CA GLN A 207 22.36 16.61 -13.44
C GLN A 207 21.64 15.28 -13.18
N LEU A 208 21.17 14.62 -14.25
CA LEU A 208 20.46 13.35 -14.14
C LEU A 208 21.42 12.19 -13.84
N ALA A 209 22.62 12.21 -14.40
CA ALA A 209 23.69 11.26 -14.06
C ALA A 209 24.06 11.33 -12.57
N GLU A 210 24.24 12.55 -12.01
CA GLU A 210 24.50 12.75 -10.59
C GLU A 210 23.34 12.23 -9.71
N ASN A 211 22.10 12.47 -10.14
CA ASN A 211 20.92 11.93 -9.46
C ASN A 211 20.92 10.40 -9.44
N LEU A 212 21.29 9.74 -10.54
CA LEU A 212 21.38 8.28 -10.63
C LEU A 212 22.54 7.72 -9.80
N HIS A 213 23.72 8.33 -9.82
CA HIS A 213 24.83 7.93 -8.93
C HIS A 213 24.43 8.03 -7.45
N THR A 214 23.75 9.11 -7.08
CA THR A 214 23.23 9.26 -5.72
C THR A 214 22.19 8.18 -5.39
N MET A 215 21.29 7.87 -6.33
CA MET A 215 20.29 6.82 -6.18
C MET A 215 20.95 5.45 -6.01
N ALA A 216 21.96 5.10 -6.82
CA ALA A 216 22.71 3.85 -6.70
C ALA A 216 23.38 3.73 -5.33
N ALA A 217 24.09 4.78 -4.90
CA ALA A 217 24.78 4.80 -3.61
C ALA A 217 23.81 4.64 -2.42
N ILE A 218 22.62 5.25 -2.50
CA ILE A 218 21.55 5.06 -1.50
C ILE A 218 21.08 3.60 -1.49
N ASN A 219 20.81 3.01 -2.66
CA ASN A 219 20.38 1.62 -2.76
C ASN A 219 21.42 0.64 -2.20
N HIS A 220 22.71 0.85 -2.48
CA HIS A 220 23.78 0.03 -1.90
C HIS A 220 23.81 0.08 -0.38
N ARG A 221 23.60 1.25 0.24
CA ARG A 221 23.51 1.37 1.70
C ARG A 221 22.25 0.70 2.25
N LEU A 222 21.09 1.06 1.69
CA LEU A 222 19.79 0.59 2.14
C LEU A 222 19.59 -0.91 1.95
N ALA A 223 20.41 -1.57 1.13
CA ALA A 223 20.42 -3.02 1.04
C ALA A 223 20.58 -3.68 2.42
N THR A 224 21.29 -3.06 3.37
CA THR A 224 21.42 -3.61 4.73
C THR A 224 21.12 -2.60 5.81
N ASP A 225 21.53 -1.35 5.63
CA ASP A 225 21.54 -0.37 6.68
C ASP A 225 20.14 0.26 6.86
N ALA A 226 19.86 0.69 8.08
CA ALA A 226 18.74 1.58 8.37
C ALA A 226 18.91 2.93 7.64
N PRO A 227 17.83 3.55 7.15
CA PRO A 227 17.91 4.88 6.52
C PRO A 227 18.43 5.92 7.51
N LYS A 228 19.31 6.81 7.03
CA LYS A 228 19.94 7.86 7.85
C LYS A 228 19.60 9.27 7.40
N THR A 229 18.99 9.44 6.23
CA THR A 229 18.52 10.74 5.70
C THR A 229 17.06 10.66 5.31
N PHE A 230 16.39 11.80 5.13
CA PHE A 230 15.02 11.86 4.65
C PHE A 230 14.87 11.20 3.28
N ARG A 231 15.81 11.44 2.36
CA ARG A 231 15.83 10.78 1.04
C ARG A 231 15.98 9.26 1.18
N GLU A 232 16.82 8.79 2.09
CA GLU A 232 16.98 7.36 2.37
C GLU A 232 15.71 6.75 2.98
N ALA A 233 15.04 7.44 3.91
CA ALA A 233 13.79 6.97 4.50
C ALA A 233 12.68 6.82 3.44
N VAL A 234 12.55 7.79 2.54
CA VAL A 234 11.59 7.72 1.43
C VAL A 234 11.96 6.60 0.45
N GLN A 235 13.24 6.42 0.09
CA GLN A 235 13.66 5.31 -0.78
C GLN A 235 13.42 3.94 -0.12
N TRP A 236 13.69 3.78 1.18
CA TRP A 236 13.42 2.54 1.91
C TRP A 236 11.92 2.23 1.88
N ASN A 237 11.08 3.24 2.15
CA ASN A 237 9.64 3.11 2.06
C ASN A 237 9.17 2.72 0.65
N ASN A 238 9.76 3.27 -0.41
CA ASN A 238 9.44 2.89 -1.79
C ASN A 238 9.79 1.42 -2.07
N TRP A 239 10.92 0.93 -1.57
CA TRP A 239 11.26 -0.50 -1.65
C TRP A 239 10.26 -1.36 -0.92
N PHE A 240 9.98 -1.05 0.35
CA PHE A 240 8.96 -1.75 1.12
C PHE A 240 7.63 -1.76 0.38
N SER A 241 7.27 -0.62 -0.21
CA SER A 241 6.02 -0.45 -0.95
C SER A 241 5.92 -1.43 -2.11
N MET A 242 6.93 -1.44 -2.98
CA MET A 242 6.99 -2.30 -4.15
C MET A 242 7.09 -3.78 -3.79
N LEU A 243 7.89 -4.15 -2.79
CA LEU A 243 8.02 -5.54 -2.34
C LEU A 243 6.68 -6.06 -1.81
N SER A 244 6.03 -5.29 -0.94
CA SER A 244 4.70 -5.63 -0.44
C SER A 244 3.66 -5.75 -1.56
N ARG A 245 3.71 -4.89 -2.59
CA ARG A 245 2.85 -5.01 -3.78
C ARG A 245 3.18 -6.26 -4.60
N THR A 246 4.45 -6.59 -4.75
CA THR A 246 4.89 -7.79 -5.49
C THR A 246 4.32 -9.06 -4.88
N TYR A 247 4.07 -9.08 -3.57
CA TYR A 247 3.39 -10.18 -2.90
C TYR A 247 1.87 -10.14 -3.17
N ASN A 248 1.18 -9.06 -2.79
CA ASN A 248 -0.28 -8.94 -2.88
C ASN A 248 -0.74 -7.47 -3.01
N ARG A 249 -2.03 -7.17 -2.75
CA ARG A 249 -2.53 -5.78 -2.73
C ARG A 249 -1.83 -4.90 -1.70
N GLY A 250 -0.93 -5.37 -0.86
CA GLY A 250 -0.13 -4.55 0.04
C GLY A 250 -0.95 -3.76 1.07
N SER A 251 -0.22 -3.09 1.93
CA SER A 251 -0.74 -2.43 3.12
C SER A 251 -0.74 -0.91 2.98
N SER A 252 -1.34 -0.19 3.94
CA SER A 252 -1.32 1.28 3.93
C SER A 252 0.08 1.86 4.19
N GLY A 253 0.24 3.16 3.95
CA GLY A 253 1.47 3.90 4.23
C GLY A 253 1.60 4.38 5.68
N GLY A 254 0.48 4.64 6.36
CA GLY A 254 0.49 5.09 7.76
C GLY A 254 0.55 6.61 7.93
N GLN A 255 1.07 7.08 9.06
CA GLN A 255 1.13 8.50 9.41
C GLN A 255 2.42 9.15 8.89
N ILE A 256 2.31 10.15 8.01
CA ILE A 256 3.49 10.80 7.41
C ILE A 256 4.32 11.52 8.47
N GLU A 257 3.68 12.24 9.39
CA GLU A 257 4.38 13.02 10.42
C GLU A 257 5.24 12.13 11.32
N ASP A 258 4.69 11.00 11.78
CA ASP A 258 5.43 10.08 12.67
C ASP A 258 6.64 9.47 11.98
N LEU A 259 6.46 9.06 10.71
CA LEU A 259 7.48 8.33 9.97
C LEU A 259 8.60 9.26 9.46
N PHE A 260 8.26 10.44 8.94
CA PHE A 260 9.20 11.24 8.16
C PHE A 260 9.63 12.56 8.81
N ASN A 261 8.86 13.11 9.76
CA ASN A 261 9.22 14.39 10.40
C ASN A 261 10.56 14.35 11.15
N PRO A 262 10.92 13.27 11.89
CA PRO A 262 12.23 13.19 12.55
C PRO A 262 13.41 13.27 11.57
N PHE A 263 13.27 12.70 10.37
CA PHE A 263 14.29 12.78 9.32
C PHE A 263 14.34 14.18 8.70
N TYR A 264 13.18 14.77 8.43
CA TYR A 264 13.07 16.10 7.83
C TYR A 264 13.72 17.18 8.72
N GLU A 265 13.32 17.26 9.99
CA GLU A 265 13.82 18.30 10.91
C GLU A 265 15.34 18.21 11.09
N ARG A 266 15.86 16.99 11.26
CA ARG A 266 17.30 16.74 11.40
C ARG A 266 18.06 17.17 10.15
N ASP A 267 17.57 16.80 8.97
CA ASP A 267 18.29 17.04 7.72
C ASP A 267 18.24 18.50 7.28
N VAL A 268 17.13 19.20 7.56
CA VAL A 268 17.04 20.67 7.40
C VAL A 268 18.00 21.38 8.35
N ALA A 269 18.05 20.97 9.63
CA ALA A 269 18.97 21.54 10.61
C ALA A 269 20.44 21.30 10.23
N ALA A 270 20.74 20.18 9.57
CA ALA A 270 22.07 19.85 9.05
C ALA A 270 22.40 20.55 7.71
N GLY A 271 21.43 21.23 7.09
CA GLY A 271 21.60 21.93 5.81
C GLY A 271 21.75 21.00 4.61
N ILE A 272 21.27 19.75 4.70
CA ILE A 272 21.35 18.75 3.62
C ILE A 272 20.00 18.47 2.95
N LEU A 273 18.93 19.14 3.39
CA LEU A 273 17.60 19.04 2.83
C LEU A 273 16.93 20.42 2.83
N THR A 274 16.29 20.75 1.73
CA THR A 274 15.43 21.94 1.58
C THR A 274 13.95 21.55 1.46
N ASP A 275 13.06 22.52 1.65
CA ASP A 275 11.61 22.33 1.46
C ASP A 275 11.28 21.92 0.03
N GLU A 276 11.96 22.50 -0.97
CA GLU A 276 11.78 22.16 -2.37
C GLU A 276 12.17 20.71 -2.66
N GLU A 277 13.25 20.21 -2.05
CA GLU A 277 13.66 18.81 -2.13
C GLU A 277 12.67 17.88 -1.43
N ALA A 278 12.19 18.24 -0.23
CA ALA A 278 11.19 17.43 0.48
C ALA A 278 9.89 17.32 -0.31
N ILE A 279 9.42 18.42 -0.91
CA ILE A 279 8.27 18.46 -1.81
C ILE A 279 8.52 17.55 -3.03
N PHE A 280 9.69 17.66 -3.65
CA PHE A 280 10.05 16.83 -4.80
C PHE A 280 10.08 15.34 -4.46
N TYR A 281 10.66 14.98 -3.32
CA TYR A 281 10.72 13.60 -2.86
C TYR A 281 9.33 13.04 -2.53
N PHE A 282 8.45 13.81 -1.89
CA PHE A 282 7.07 13.34 -1.72
C PHE A 282 6.31 13.22 -3.04
N ALA A 283 6.51 14.13 -4.00
CA ALA A 283 5.90 14.02 -5.32
C ALA A 283 6.34 12.73 -6.04
N CYS A 284 7.63 12.39 -5.95
CA CYS A 284 8.16 11.11 -6.42
C CYS A 284 7.56 9.93 -5.63
N MET A 285 7.49 9.98 -4.30
CA MET A 285 6.89 8.91 -3.48
C MET A 285 5.45 8.61 -3.87
N PHE A 286 4.62 9.64 -4.08
CA PHE A 286 3.23 9.47 -4.51
C PHE A 286 3.11 8.91 -5.94
N LEU A 287 4.14 9.07 -6.76
CA LEU A 287 4.22 8.47 -8.10
C LEU A 287 4.49 6.96 -8.04
N GLN A 288 5.25 6.51 -7.02
CA GLN A 288 5.68 5.12 -6.85
C GLN A 288 4.53 4.21 -6.47
N ASP A 289 3.63 4.67 -5.58
CA ASP A 289 2.45 3.91 -5.19
C ASP A 289 1.37 4.84 -4.64
N SER A 290 0.12 4.57 -5.00
CA SER A 290 -1.08 5.20 -4.44
C SER A 290 -1.44 4.63 -3.06
N ARG A 291 -0.46 4.47 -2.16
CA ARG A 291 -0.70 3.99 -0.78
C ARG A 291 -1.56 4.98 0.02
N TYR A 292 -2.26 4.41 1.01
CA TYR A 292 -3.11 5.14 1.93
C TYR A 292 -2.27 5.79 3.03
N TRP A 293 -2.12 7.10 2.97
CA TRP A 293 -1.40 7.91 3.95
C TRP A 293 -2.36 8.74 4.79
N GLN A 294 -1.95 9.06 6.00
CA GLN A 294 -2.65 9.98 6.89
C GLN A 294 -1.79 11.20 7.22
N LEU A 295 -2.46 12.35 7.30
CA LEU A 295 -1.97 13.62 7.81
C LEU A 295 -2.89 14.11 8.94
N SER A 296 -2.33 14.93 9.83
CA SER A 296 -3.01 15.45 11.02
C SER A 296 -3.54 14.33 11.93
N GLY A 297 -4.48 14.68 12.82
CA GLY A 297 -4.99 13.84 13.89
C GLY A 297 -4.39 14.22 15.24
N PRO A 298 -5.06 13.81 16.33
CA PRO A 298 -4.57 14.06 17.68
C PRO A 298 -3.46 13.09 18.10
N ASP A 299 -2.47 13.61 18.84
CA ASP A 299 -1.51 12.80 19.60
C ASP A 299 -2.15 12.17 20.86
N GLU A 300 -1.34 11.49 21.68
CA GLU A 300 -1.79 10.88 22.94
C GLU A 300 -2.31 11.88 23.98
N HIS A 301 -2.01 13.17 23.81
CA HIS A 301 -2.43 14.29 24.64
C HIS A 301 -3.54 15.15 23.99
N ASP A 302 -4.12 14.68 22.89
CA ASP A 302 -5.10 15.39 22.06
C ASP A 302 -4.58 16.70 21.43
N ASN A 303 -3.28 16.86 21.24
CA ASN A 303 -2.75 17.98 20.47
C ASN A 303 -2.72 17.62 18.99
N ASP A 304 -2.89 18.63 18.13
CA ASP A 304 -2.80 18.42 16.69
C ASP A 304 -1.38 18.01 16.28
N LYS A 305 -1.28 16.96 15.47
CA LYS A 305 0.00 16.47 14.92
C LYS A 305 0.41 17.21 13.66
N THR A 306 -0.45 18.06 13.09
CA THR A 306 -0.11 18.88 11.92
C THR A 306 1.20 19.65 12.18
N CYS A 307 2.17 19.46 11.30
CA CYS A 307 3.46 20.16 11.34
C CYS A 307 3.80 20.74 9.96
N HIS A 308 4.95 21.40 9.85
CA HIS A 308 5.40 21.98 8.58
C HIS A 308 5.52 20.92 7.46
N LEU A 309 5.97 19.71 7.79
CA LEU A 309 6.05 18.62 6.82
C LEU A 309 4.67 18.21 6.26
N SER A 310 3.60 18.35 7.06
CA SER A 310 2.23 18.09 6.59
C SER A 310 1.85 19.03 5.43
N TYR A 311 2.25 20.30 5.51
CA TYR A 311 2.04 21.27 4.43
C TYR A 311 2.85 20.93 3.19
N LEU A 312 4.12 20.52 3.35
CA LEU A 312 4.98 20.11 2.23
C LEU A 312 4.43 18.86 1.51
N ALA A 313 3.89 17.89 2.25
CA ALA A 313 3.24 16.72 1.66
C ALA A 313 1.98 17.09 0.85
N LEU A 314 1.16 18.04 1.33
CA LEU A 314 0.02 18.56 0.57
C LEU A 314 0.47 19.30 -0.71
N ASP A 315 1.52 20.11 -0.61
CA ASP A 315 2.07 20.86 -1.75
C ASP A 315 2.70 19.94 -2.80
N ALA A 316 3.35 18.86 -2.36
CA ALA A 316 3.86 17.82 -3.25
C ALA A 316 2.73 17.14 -4.03
N ALA A 317 1.64 16.76 -3.35
CA ALA A 317 0.48 16.15 -3.98
C ALA A 317 -0.20 17.13 -4.97
N ASP A 318 -0.27 18.42 -4.63
CA ASP A 318 -0.80 19.47 -5.52
C ASP A 318 0.07 19.68 -6.75
N LYS A 319 1.40 19.69 -6.60
CA LYS A 319 2.33 19.86 -7.72
C LYS A 319 2.30 18.67 -8.69
N ILE A 320 2.31 17.44 -8.18
CA ILE A 320 2.24 16.25 -9.04
C ILE A 320 0.85 16.06 -9.65
N ASN A 321 -0.21 16.45 -8.94
CA ASN A 321 -1.61 16.42 -9.36
C ASN A 321 -1.99 15.14 -10.14
N ILE A 322 -1.79 14.02 -9.46
CA ILE A 322 -2.29 12.69 -9.81
C ILE A 322 -3.25 12.24 -8.71
N THR A 323 -3.92 11.10 -8.89
CA THR A 323 -4.64 10.45 -7.79
C THR A 323 -3.66 10.07 -6.69
N THR A 324 -3.87 10.57 -5.48
CA THR A 324 -3.10 10.22 -4.28
C THR A 324 -4.06 9.85 -3.16
N ASN A 325 -3.74 8.79 -2.40
CA ASN A 325 -4.59 8.33 -1.30
C ASN A 325 -4.20 9.02 0.02
N LEU A 326 -4.33 10.35 0.07
CA LEU A 326 -4.09 11.16 1.29
C LEU A 326 -5.38 11.32 2.11
N THR A 327 -5.29 11.08 3.42
CA THR A 327 -6.40 11.23 4.37
C THR A 327 -6.03 12.25 5.44
N ILE A 328 -6.92 13.21 5.70
CA ILE A 328 -6.79 14.16 6.80
C ILE A 328 -7.70 13.71 7.94
N ARG A 329 -7.12 13.42 9.09
CA ARG A 329 -7.85 13.03 10.29
C ARG A 329 -8.33 14.27 11.03
N VAL A 330 -9.62 14.57 10.87
CA VAL A 330 -10.26 15.79 11.39
C VAL A 330 -10.60 15.63 12.87
N HIS A 331 -10.17 16.60 13.68
CA HIS A 331 -10.42 16.68 15.12
C HIS A 331 -10.59 18.13 15.57
N ASP A 332 -11.04 18.34 16.81
CA ASP A 332 -11.47 19.65 17.32
C ASP A 332 -10.33 20.67 17.43
N LYS A 333 -9.07 20.23 17.48
CA LYS A 333 -7.90 21.12 17.54
C LYS A 333 -7.11 21.20 16.23
N LEU A 334 -7.66 20.66 15.13
CA LEU A 334 -7.01 20.70 13.83
C LEU A 334 -6.70 22.15 13.42
N ASP A 335 -5.48 22.40 12.94
CA ASP A 335 -5.07 23.68 12.38
C ASP A 335 -6.05 24.13 11.27
N PRO A 336 -6.82 25.22 11.49
CA PRO A 336 -7.81 25.67 10.53
C PRO A 336 -7.20 26.13 9.20
N VAL A 337 -5.95 26.62 9.22
CA VAL A 337 -5.25 27.05 8.00
C VAL A 337 -4.87 25.85 7.15
N PHE A 338 -4.38 24.78 7.79
CA PHE A 338 -4.08 23.52 7.13
C PHE A 338 -5.35 22.90 6.52
N PHE A 339 -6.45 22.89 7.28
CA PHE A 339 -7.73 22.37 6.84
C PHE A 339 -8.31 23.16 5.66
N GLU A 340 -8.26 24.49 5.70
CA GLU A 340 -8.72 25.33 4.59
C GLU A 340 -7.89 25.08 3.32
N LYS A 341 -6.56 25.02 3.47
CA LYS A 341 -5.65 24.72 2.35
C LYS A 341 -5.95 23.35 1.74
N SER A 342 -6.17 22.34 2.56
CA SER A 342 -6.47 20.99 2.08
C SER A 342 -7.80 20.89 1.34
N VAL A 343 -8.82 21.60 1.82
CA VAL A 343 -10.13 21.70 1.15
C VAL A 343 -9.98 22.44 -0.18
N GLY A 344 -9.19 23.52 -0.21
CA GLY A 344 -8.84 24.23 -1.45
C GLY A 344 -8.22 23.31 -2.50
N TYR A 345 -7.28 22.45 -2.11
CA TYR A 345 -6.65 21.49 -3.01
C TYR A 345 -7.60 20.40 -3.52
N LEU A 346 -8.56 19.95 -2.70
CA LEU A 346 -9.60 19.02 -3.17
C LEU A 346 -10.37 19.59 -4.36
N PHE A 347 -10.83 20.84 -4.25
CA PHE A 347 -11.60 21.49 -5.31
C PHE A 347 -10.73 21.93 -6.50
N LYS A 348 -9.50 22.37 -6.25
CA LYS A 348 -8.55 22.78 -7.29
C LYS A 348 -8.15 21.60 -8.18
N ASN A 349 -7.74 20.48 -7.58
CA ASN A 349 -7.13 19.36 -8.31
C ASN A 349 -8.14 18.40 -8.93
N LYS A 350 -9.33 18.24 -8.34
CA LYS A 350 -10.41 17.38 -8.85
C LYS A 350 -9.98 15.90 -9.03
N GLN A 351 -9.03 15.45 -8.22
CA GLN A 351 -8.51 14.08 -8.20
C GLN A 351 -9.15 13.21 -7.09
N GLY A 352 -10.10 13.75 -6.33
CA GLY A 352 -10.78 13.02 -5.24
C GLY A 352 -9.98 12.93 -3.92
N TRP A 353 -8.96 13.77 -3.75
CA TRP A 353 -8.14 13.84 -2.53
C TRP A 353 -7.91 15.30 -2.09
N PRO A 354 -7.60 15.56 -0.81
CA PRO A 354 -7.54 14.58 0.27
C PRO A 354 -8.93 14.12 0.71
N ARG A 355 -8.98 12.92 1.29
CA ARG A 355 -10.15 12.41 2.00
C ARG A 355 -10.14 12.91 3.44
N TYR A 356 -11.30 12.90 4.09
CA TYR A 356 -11.44 13.33 5.47
C TYR A 356 -12.02 12.21 6.32
N SER A 357 -11.39 11.94 7.45
CA SER A 357 -11.85 10.96 8.42
C SER A 357 -12.09 11.66 9.77
N SER A 358 -13.24 11.42 10.39
CA SER A 358 -13.58 12.05 11.68
C SER A 358 -12.92 11.30 12.83
N ASP A 359 -12.02 11.95 13.56
CA ASP A 359 -11.37 11.37 14.73
C ASP A 359 -12.40 10.88 15.76
N LYS A 360 -13.35 11.74 16.14
CA LYS A 360 -14.35 11.44 17.16
C LYS A 360 -15.14 10.17 16.84
N ALA A 361 -15.65 10.06 15.61
CA ALA A 361 -16.46 8.91 15.20
C ALA A 361 -15.67 7.60 15.27
N LEU A 362 -14.40 7.64 14.84
CA LEU A 362 -13.53 6.46 14.80
C LEU A 362 -13.11 6.01 16.21
N MET A 363 -12.79 6.97 17.08
CA MET A 363 -12.25 6.68 18.40
C MET A 363 -13.33 6.30 19.40
N ASP A 364 -14.47 7.01 19.41
CA ASP A 364 -15.58 6.69 20.30
C ASP A 364 -16.09 5.27 20.05
N GLY A 365 -16.14 4.84 18.78
CA GLY A 365 -16.51 3.47 18.41
C GLY A 365 -15.54 2.43 18.98
N PHE A 366 -14.25 2.65 18.80
CA PHE A 366 -13.22 1.73 19.27
C PHE A 366 -13.17 1.64 20.81
N MET A 367 -13.26 2.78 21.51
CA MET A 367 -13.28 2.81 22.96
C MET A 367 -14.54 2.17 23.55
N ARG A 368 -15.69 2.24 22.87
CA ARG A 368 -16.91 1.49 23.27
C ARG A 368 -16.72 -0.02 23.26
N CYS A 369 -15.74 -0.54 22.50
CA CYS A 369 -15.36 -1.95 22.53
C CYS A 369 -14.43 -2.31 23.70
N GLY A 370 -14.13 -1.36 24.60
CA GLY A 370 -13.33 -1.59 25.82
C GLY A 370 -11.85 -1.24 25.71
N TYR A 371 -11.39 -0.72 24.56
CA TYR A 371 -10.00 -0.32 24.38
C TYR A 371 -9.70 1.07 24.97
N SER A 372 -8.44 1.26 25.38
CA SER A 372 -8.00 2.53 25.95
C SER A 372 -7.91 3.63 24.89
N LYS A 373 -8.03 4.89 25.35
CA LYS A 373 -7.79 6.07 24.50
C LYS A 373 -6.39 6.07 23.89
N GLU A 374 -5.39 5.63 24.65
CA GLU A 374 -4.00 5.54 24.19
C GLU A 374 -3.88 4.64 22.96
N LEU A 375 -4.48 3.44 22.99
CA LEU A 375 -4.52 2.55 21.83
C LEU A 375 -5.33 3.16 20.69
N ALA A 376 -6.47 3.79 21.00
CA ALA A 376 -7.29 4.44 20.00
C ALA A 376 -6.49 5.48 19.20
N ARG A 377 -5.70 6.33 19.88
CA ARG A 377 -4.88 7.37 19.24
C ARG A 377 -3.85 6.82 18.25
N LYS A 378 -3.34 5.60 18.46
CA LYS A 378 -2.39 4.92 17.56
C LYS A 378 -3.02 4.43 16.24
N ARG A 379 -4.35 4.43 16.10
CA ARG A 379 -5.00 3.99 14.86
C ARG A 379 -4.84 5.03 13.74
N VAL A 380 -4.53 4.56 12.53
CA VAL A 380 -4.38 5.38 11.33
C VAL A 380 -5.23 4.85 10.18
N ALA A 381 -5.51 5.71 9.20
CA ALA A 381 -6.21 5.32 7.98
C ALA A 381 -5.44 4.23 7.22
N ALA A 382 -6.10 3.11 7.00
CA ALA A 382 -5.52 1.90 6.44
C ALA A 382 -6.05 1.53 5.04
N GLY A 383 -7.10 2.22 4.58
CA GLY A 383 -7.72 2.00 3.29
C GLY A 383 -8.83 3.03 3.04
N CYS A 384 -9.81 2.68 2.21
CA CYS A 384 -10.87 3.60 1.81
C CYS A 384 -11.66 4.19 2.99
N HIS A 385 -11.94 3.39 4.02
CA HIS A 385 -12.67 3.82 5.22
C HIS A 385 -12.31 3.04 6.50
N TRP A 386 -11.27 2.22 6.45
CA TRP A 386 -10.83 1.37 7.57
C TRP A 386 -9.65 2.01 8.30
N MET A 387 -9.49 1.65 9.57
CA MET A 387 -8.39 2.10 10.41
C MET A 387 -7.75 0.90 11.12
N CYS A 388 -6.44 0.93 11.28
CA CYS A 388 -5.75 0.00 12.18
C CYS A 388 -4.56 0.64 12.88
N MET A 389 -4.09 0.01 13.95
CA MET A 389 -2.85 0.36 14.61
C MET A 389 -1.66 -0.23 13.82
N PRO A 390 -0.74 0.61 13.30
CA PRO A 390 0.45 0.16 12.59
C PRO A 390 1.22 -0.89 13.40
N GLY A 391 1.51 -2.04 12.79
CA GLY A 391 2.33 -3.09 13.41
C GLY A 391 1.68 -3.88 14.55
N LEU A 392 0.47 -3.52 14.98
CA LEU A 392 -0.18 -4.12 16.15
C LEU A 392 -1.47 -4.88 15.80
N GLU A 393 -2.15 -4.50 14.72
CA GLU A 393 -3.39 -5.16 14.29
C GLU A 393 -3.23 -5.82 12.93
N TYR A 394 -3.54 -7.12 12.89
CA TYR A 394 -3.75 -7.85 11.63
C TYR A 394 -5.24 -7.90 11.31
N THR A 395 -5.75 -6.82 10.74
CA THR A 395 -7.18 -6.65 10.49
C THR A 395 -7.64 -7.36 9.21
N MET A 396 -8.75 -8.10 9.27
CA MET A 396 -9.42 -8.66 8.08
C MET A 396 -10.30 -7.61 7.36
N ASN A 397 -9.80 -6.39 7.21
CA ASN A 397 -10.54 -5.27 6.59
C ASN A 397 -10.74 -5.50 5.09
N ASP A 398 -11.90 -5.07 4.56
CA ASP A 398 -12.32 -5.19 3.15
C ASP A 398 -12.37 -6.63 2.59
N THR A 399 -12.52 -7.63 3.47
CA THR A 399 -12.57 -9.04 3.05
C THR A 399 -13.99 -9.54 2.79
N VAL A 400 -14.97 -9.09 3.57
CA VAL A 400 -16.37 -9.52 3.49
C VAL A 400 -17.26 -8.38 2.99
N LYS A 401 -18.17 -8.66 2.03
CA LYS A 401 -19.23 -7.72 1.62
C LYS A 401 -20.59 -8.43 1.62
N ILE A 402 -21.52 -7.91 2.44
CA ILE A 402 -22.91 -8.39 2.49
C ILE A 402 -23.78 -7.49 1.59
N ASN A 403 -24.40 -8.09 0.58
CA ASN A 403 -25.32 -7.37 -0.30
C ASN A 403 -26.71 -7.25 0.35
N ILE A 404 -26.90 -6.18 1.14
CA ILE A 404 -28.17 -5.93 1.85
C ILE A 404 -29.39 -5.79 0.93
N ALA A 405 -29.20 -5.40 -0.33
CA ALA A 405 -30.27 -5.32 -1.31
C ALA A 405 -30.74 -6.71 -1.75
N MET A 406 -29.81 -7.64 -1.96
CA MET A 406 -30.15 -9.04 -2.25
C MET A 406 -30.79 -9.74 -1.05
N VAL A 407 -30.32 -9.46 0.17
CA VAL A 407 -30.98 -9.95 1.39
C VAL A 407 -32.45 -9.49 1.45
N PHE A 408 -32.70 -8.22 1.12
CA PHE A 408 -34.05 -7.68 1.02
C PHE A 408 -34.88 -8.38 -0.07
N GLN A 409 -34.32 -8.56 -1.26
CA GLN A 409 -35.01 -9.21 -2.37
C GLN A 409 -35.41 -10.65 -2.01
N VAL A 410 -34.50 -11.44 -1.43
CA VAL A 410 -34.78 -12.80 -0.97
C VAL A 410 -35.89 -12.82 0.08
N ALA A 411 -35.85 -11.88 1.05
CA ALA A 411 -36.88 -11.77 2.08
C ALA A 411 -38.25 -11.42 1.49
N TYR A 412 -38.28 -10.53 0.50
CA TYR A 412 -39.50 -10.13 -0.20
C TYR A 412 -40.08 -11.28 -1.02
N GLU A 413 -39.26 -11.96 -1.82
CA GLU A 413 -39.66 -13.10 -2.63
C GLU A 413 -40.15 -14.26 -1.76
N GLU A 414 -39.47 -14.58 -0.65
CA GLU A 414 -39.89 -15.62 0.30
C GLU A 414 -41.23 -15.26 0.96
N MET A 415 -41.45 -14.01 1.36
CA MET A 415 -42.73 -13.55 1.91
C MET A 415 -43.86 -13.70 0.88
N MET A 416 -43.64 -13.23 -0.35
CA MET A 416 -44.66 -13.26 -1.41
C MET A 416 -44.98 -14.68 -1.87
N ALA A 417 -43.97 -15.56 -1.94
CA ALA A 417 -44.16 -16.97 -2.28
C ALA A 417 -44.93 -17.76 -1.20
N ASN A 418 -44.91 -17.29 0.05
CA ASN A 418 -45.62 -17.87 1.18
C ASN A 418 -46.79 -16.99 1.64
N ALA A 419 -47.43 -16.23 0.75
CA ALA A 419 -48.50 -15.29 1.10
C ALA A 419 -49.73 -15.97 1.73
N ASP A 420 -49.89 -17.27 1.54
CA ASP A 420 -50.89 -18.13 2.19
C ASP A 420 -50.60 -18.36 3.69
N LYS A 421 -49.32 -18.28 4.10
CA LYS A 421 -48.86 -18.51 5.49
C LYS A 421 -48.40 -17.23 6.18
N ILE A 422 -47.85 -16.30 5.41
CA ILE A 422 -47.30 -15.03 5.86
C ILE A 422 -48.09 -13.93 5.17
N LYS A 423 -49.01 -13.29 5.89
CA LYS A 423 -49.79 -12.18 5.33
C LYS A 423 -48.83 -11.05 4.90
N PRO A 424 -48.76 -10.68 3.61
CA PRO A 424 -47.83 -9.65 3.15
C PRO A 424 -48.08 -8.31 3.82
N SER A 425 -47.04 -7.73 4.41
CA SER A 425 -47.05 -6.42 5.07
C SER A 425 -45.62 -5.91 5.24
N ALA A 426 -45.48 -4.61 5.53
CA ALA A 426 -44.17 -4.04 5.84
C ALA A 426 -43.53 -4.71 7.08
N ASP A 427 -44.33 -5.00 8.12
CA ASP A 427 -43.85 -5.66 9.33
C ASP A 427 -43.40 -7.10 9.07
N ALA A 428 -44.17 -7.85 8.26
CA ALA A 428 -43.79 -9.20 7.85
C ALA A 428 -42.50 -9.20 7.01
N LEU A 429 -42.36 -8.23 6.10
CA LEU A 429 -41.15 -8.07 5.29
C LEU A 429 -39.95 -7.71 6.16
N TRP A 430 -40.10 -6.81 7.14
CA TRP A 430 -39.04 -6.44 8.05
C TRP A 430 -38.58 -7.64 8.90
N ALA A 431 -39.52 -8.42 9.44
CA ALA A 431 -39.20 -9.63 10.20
C ALA A 431 -38.44 -10.66 9.34
N GLN A 432 -38.86 -10.86 8.09
CA GLN A 432 -38.14 -11.74 7.16
C GLN A 432 -36.77 -11.18 6.78
N TYR A 433 -36.66 -9.87 6.54
CA TYR A 433 -35.38 -9.23 6.27
C TYR A 433 -34.41 -9.42 7.43
N GLN A 434 -34.83 -9.24 8.68
CA GLN A 434 -33.99 -9.48 9.86
C GLN A 434 -33.52 -10.94 9.95
N LYS A 435 -34.41 -11.90 9.67
CA LYS A 435 -34.06 -13.33 9.60
C LYS A 435 -33.00 -13.59 8.53
N HIS A 436 -33.20 -13.12 7.30
CA HIS A 436 -32.26 -13.33 6.20
C HIS A 436 -30.94 -12.61 6.43
N LEU A 437 -30.97 -11.39 6.97
CA LEU A 437 -29.77 -10.64 7.31
C LEU A 437 -28.95 -11.38 8.37
N LYS A 438 -29.60 -11.97 9.39
CA LYS A 438 -28.91 -12.79 10.37
C LYS A 438 -28.21 -13.99 9.71
N ILE A 439 -28.88 -14.71 8.81
CA ILE A 439 -28.25 -15.84 8.09
C ILE A 439 -27.05 -15.36 7.28
N ALA A 440 -27.19 -14.25 6.56
CA ALA A 440 -26.11 -13.68 5.76
C ALA A 440 -24.89 -13.26 6.62
N VAL A 441 -25.13 -12.67 7.79
CA VAL A 441 -24.08 -12.28 8.75
C VAL A 441 -23.41 -13.50 9.37
N ASP A 442 -24.20 -14.45 9.89
CA ASP A 442 -23.69 -15.66 10.55
C ASP A 442 -22.82 -16.51 9.60
N ALA A 443 -23.09 -16.49 8.29
CA ALA A 443 -22.30 -17.21 7.30
C ALA A 443 -20.92 -16.60 7.01
N THR A 444 -20.66 -15.37 7.48
CA THR A 444 -19.41 -14.64 7.20
C THR A 444 -18.39 -14.66 8.33
N GLY A 445 -18.71 -15.30 9.47
CA GLY A 445 -17.86 -15.37 10.66
C GLY A 445 -18.39 -14.53 11.80
#